data_AF-A0A1V5UDN2-F1
#
_entry.id   AF-A0A1V5UDN2-F1
#
_cell.length_a   1.000
_cell.length_b   1.000
_cell.length_c   1.000
_cell.angle_alpha   90.00
_cell.angle_beta   90.00
_cell.angle_gamma   90.00
#
_symmetry.space_group_name_H-M   'P 1'
#
loop_
_entity.id
_entity.type
_entity.pdbx_description
1 polymer ?
#
loop_
_entity_poly.entity_id
_entity_poly.type
_entity_poly.pdbx_seq_one_letter_code
_entity_poly.pdbx_strand_id
1 'polypeptide(L)'
;MTARTIWILAGVIFFPLICTAKDASAAAQDGRAANILRTAVSAADYVDNAQAEKLLSEREMLVMKIHKLRMELIKKDPKLRRMYEQLIQQARELAMELESKKEMRNVTESLGDIDSKLNRLQKK
;
A
#
# COMPACT_ATOMS: atom_id res chain seq x y z
N MET A 1 -29.54 -3.37 25.77
CA MET A 1 -28.38 -4.17 25.33
C MET A 1 -28.43 -4.27 23.82
N THR A 2 -27.68 -3.42 23.12
CA THR A 2 -27.56 -3.49 21.65
C THR A 2 -26.08 -3.41 21.30
N ALA A 3 -25.61 -4.48 20.68
CA ALA A 3 -24.21 -4.72 20.36
C ALA A 3 -23.70 -3.65 19.39
N ARG A 4 -22.60 -3.00 19.76
CA ARG A 4 -21.87 -2.06 18.92
C ARG A 4 -21.18 -2.83 17.81
N THR A 5 -21.62 -2.62 16.59
CA THR A 5 -20.90 -2.99 15.36
C THR A 5 -19.61 -2.18 15.30
N ILE A 6 -18.52 -2.77 15.77
CA ILE A 6 -17.17 -2.25 15.60
C ILE A 6 -16.82 -2.43 14.12
N TRP A 7 -17.00 -1.37 13.34
CA TRP A 7 -16.40 -1.28 12.01
C TRP A 7 -14.90 -1.21 12.21
N ILE A 8 -14.26 -2.36 12.01
CA ILE A 8 -12.82 -2.45 11.79
C ILE A 8 -12.54 -1.69 10.50
N LEU A 9 -12.16 -0.42 10.63
CA LEU A 9 -11.32 0.29 9.67
C LEU A 9 -9.98 -0.47 9.63
N ALA A 10 -9.98 -1.65 9.02
CA ALA A 10 -8.78 -2.23 8.44
C ALA A 10 -8.47 -1.35 7.23
N GLY A 11 -7.83 -0.23 7.54
CA GLY A 11 -7.31 0.69 6.56
C GLY A 11 -6.52 -0.12 5.54
N VAL A 12 -7.00 -0.03 4.30
CA VAL A 12 -6.15 -0.12 3.12
C VAL A 12 -5.19 1.06 3.20
N ILE A 13 -4.25 0.98 4.13
CA ILE A 13 -3.06 1.83 4.14
C ILE A 13 -1.94 0.87 3.77
N PHE A 14 -1.91 0.57 2.47
CA PHE A 14 -0.70 0.24 1.75
C PHE A 14 0.17 1.50 1.80
N PHE A 15 0.69 1.85 2.98
CA PHE A 15 1.68 2.91 3.08
C PHE A 15 2.95 2.32 2.50
N PRO A 16 3.54 2.91 1.46
CA PRO A 16 4.92 2.63 1.14
C PRO A 16 5.69 3.14 2.34
N LEU A 17 6.19 2.23 3.18
CA LEU A 17 7.25 2.59 4.11
C LEU A 17 8.33 3.19 3.22
N ILE A 18 8.55 4.49 3.42
CA ILE A 18 9.41 5.34 2.63
C ILE A 18 10.83 4.78 2.80
N CYS A 19 11.20 3.81 1.97
CA CYS A 19 12.57 3.70 1.50
C CYS A 19 12.75 4.89 0.59
N THR A 20 13.47 5.90 1.08
CA THR A 20 14.17 6.86 0.26
C THR A 20 14.77 6.11 -0.93
N ALA A 21 14.42 6.53 -2.15
CA ALA A 21 14.79 5.86 -3.41
C ALA A 21 16.30 5.63 -3.58
N LYS A 22 17.12 6.19 -2.68
CA LYS A 22 18.56 6.06 -2.63
C LYS A 22 19.05 4.70 -2.06
N ASP A 23 18.26 4.03 -1.21
CA ASP A 23 18.73 2.83 -0.50
C ASP A 23 18.15 1.51 -1.04
N ALA A 24 17.11 1.56 -1.88
CA ALA A 24 16.58 0.39 -2.56
C ALA A 24 17.48 -0.12 -3.71
N SER A 25 18.52 0.65 -4.08
CA SER A 25 19.39 0.37 -5.22
C SER A 25 20.38 -0.79 -5.00
N ALA A 26 20.68 -1.14 -3.74
CA ALA A 26 21.73 -2.13 -3.44
C ALA A 26 21.27 -3.60 -3.50
N ALA A 27 19.97 -3.88 -3.50
CA ALA A 27 19.44 -5.26 -3.44
C ALA A 27 18.78 -5.75 -4.76
N ALA A 28 18.78 -4.93 -5.82
CA ALA A 28 18.08 -5.24 -7.06
C ALA A 28 19.03 -5.71 -8.18
N GLN A 29 19.90 -6.66 -7.89
CA GLN A 29 20.63 -7.40 -8.94
C GLN A 29 19.77 -8.58 -9.42
N ASP A 30 18.68 -8.25 -10.14
CA ASP A 30 18.01 -9.06 -11.17
C ASP A 30 16.81 -8.24 -11.71
N GLY A 31 17.18 -7.23 -12.51
CA GLY A 31 16.47 -5.97 -12.70
C GLY A 31 15.29 -5.93 -13.67
N ARG A 32 14.32 -6.85 -13.60
CA ARG A 32 13.04 -6.70 -14.36
C ARG A 32 11.79 -6.54 -13.50
N ALA A 33 11.80 -6.98 -12.25
CA ALA A 33 10.60 -6.97 -11.40
C ALA A 33 10.40 -5.68 -10.58
N ALA A 34 11.44 -4.86 -10.44
CA ALA A 34 11.48 -3.77 -9.45
C ALA A 34 10.86 -2.43 -9.90
N ASN A 35 10.46 -2.27 -11.17
CA ASN A 35 10.07 -0.96 -11.72
C ASN A 35 8.58 -0.82 -12.08
N ILE A 36 7.71 -1.60 -11.43
CA ILE A 36 6.25 -1.55 -11.68
C ILE A 36 5.58 -0.44 -10.84
N LEU A 37 6.16 -0.08 -9.70
CA LEU A 37 5.72 1.00 -8.81
C LEU A 37 6.42 2.33 -9.14
N ARG A 38 6.47 2.71 -10.42
CA ARG A 38 6.87 4.09 -10.78
C ARG A 38 5.82 5.06 -10.22
N THR A 39 6.30 6.19 -9.70
CA THR A 39 5.55 7.35 -9.21
C THR A 39 4.39 7.71 -10.15
N ALA A 40 3.31 8.29 -9.61
CA ALA A 40 2.18 8.77 -10.40
C ALA A 40 2.70 9.71 -11.51
N VAL A 41 2.65 9.25 -12.76
CA VAL A 41 3.05 10.04 -13.93
C VAL A 41 1.77 10.59 -14.56
N SER A 42 1.73 11.90 -14.78
CA SER A 42 0.57 12.55 -15.40
C SER A 42 0.70 12.47 -16.91
N ALA A 43 -0.43 12.30 -17.61
CA ALA A 43 -0.45 12.43 -19.07
C ALA A 43 0.03 13.82 -19.52
N ALA A 44 -0.16 14.86 -18.69
CA ALA A 44 0.24 16.24 -18.94
C ALA A 44 1.76 16.47 -18.98
N ASP A 45 2.56 15.50 -18.50
CA ASP A 45 4.01 15.58 -18.53
C ASP A 45 4.59 15.22 -19.91
N TYR A 46 3.73 14.84 -20.87
CA TYR A 46 4.13 14.36 -22.19
C TYR A 46 3.72 15.32 -23.31
N VAL A 47 4.51 15.32 -24.39
CA VAL A 47 4.25 16.16 -25.57
C VAL A 47 2.97 15.72 -26.30
N ASP A 48 2.71 14.40 -26.33
CA ASP A 48 1.47 13.83 -26.85
C ASP A 48 0.63 13.28 -25.70
N ASN A 49 -0.25 14.14 -25.18
CA ASN A 49 -1.14 13.80 -24.07
C ASN A 49 -2.09 12.64 -24.41
N ALA A 50 -2.57 12.54 -25.65
CA ALA A 50 -3.56 11.55 -26.04
C ALA A 50 -2.95 10.15 -26.20
N GLN A 51 -1.73 10.06 -26.74
CA GLN A 51 -1.00 8.79 -26.76
C GLN A 51 -0.51 8.40 -25.36
N ALA A 52 -0.08 9.38 -24.56
CA ALA A 52 0.35 9.14 -23.18
C ALA A 52 -0.78 8.58 -22.31
N GLU A 53 -1.98 9.12 -22.39
CA GLU A 53 -3.14 8.63 -21.62
C GLU A 53 -3.46 7.17 -21.94
N LYS A 54 -3.44 6.79 -23.22
CA LYS A 54 -3.65 5.39 -23.65
C LYS A 54 -2.59 4.46 -23.07
N LEU A 55 -1.31 4.83 -23.19
CA LEU A 55 -0.20 4.01 -22.68
C LEU A 55 -0.19 3.92 -21.14
N LEU A 56 -0.59 5.00 -20.45
CA LEU A 56 -0.73 5.00 -18.99
C LEU A 56 -1.87 4.07 -18.54
N SER A 57 -3.02 4.10 -19.24
CA SER A 57 -4.13 3.19 -18.97
C SER A 57 -3.76 1.72 -19.23
N GLU A 58 -3.10 1.43 -20.36
CA GLU A 58 -2.61 0.08 -20.67
C GLU A 58 -1.61 -0.41 -19.63
N ARG A 59 -0.70 0.46 -19.20
CA ARG A 59 0.25 0.17 -18.12
C ARG A 59 -0.47 -0.18 -16.83
N GLU A 60 -1.44 0.62 -16.40
CA GLU A 60 -2.22 0.37 -15.17
C GLU A 60 -2.94 -0.98 -15.23
N MET A 61 -3.61 -1.28 -16.35
CA MET A 61 -4.24 -2.58 -16.56
C MET A 61 -3.24 -3.75 -16.45
N LEU A 62 -2.05 -3.61 -17.03
CA LEU A 62 -1.01 -4.63 -16.95
C LEU A 62 -0.47 -4.78 -15.51
N VAL A 63 -0.29 -3.69 -14.78
CA VAL A 63 0.11 -3.73 -13.36
C VAL A 63 -0.92 -4.51 -12.54
N MET A 64 -2.21 -4.23 -12.72
CA MET A 64 -3.28 -4.96 -12.03
C MET A 64 -3.29 -6.45 -12.40
N LYS A 65 -3.12 -6.79 -13.69
CA LYS A 65 -3.03 -8.19 -14.15
C LYS A 65 -1.84 -8.91 -13.52
N ILE A 66 -0.67 -8.27 -13.48
CA ILE A 66 0.53 -8.83 -12.83
C ILE A 66 0.25 -9.07 -11.33
N HIS A 67 -0.36 -8.10 -10.64
CA HIS A 67 -0.69 -8.26 -9.23
C HIS A 67 -1.62 -9.44 -8.99
N LYS A 68 -2.69 -9.55 -9.78
CA LYS A 68 -3.63 -10.68 -9.71
C LYS A 68 -2.92 -12.02 -9.93
N LEU A 69 -2.09 -12.11 -10.97
CA LEU A 69 -1.35 -13.34 -11.29
C LEU A 69 -0.37 -13.72 -10.18
N ARG A 70 0.36 -12.76 -9.60
CA ARG A 70 1.24 -13.00 -8.44
C ARG A 70 0.47 -13.64 -7.29
N MET A 71 -0.71 -13.09 -6.95
CA MET A 71 -1.53 -13.64 -5.87
C MET A 71 -2.07 -15.04 -6.19
N GLU A 72 -2.43 -15.31 -7.44
CA GLU A 72 -2.85 -16.66 -7.86
C GLU A 72 -1.70 -17.67 -7.78
N LEU A 73 -0.49 -17.29 -8.18
CA LEU A 73 0.70 -18.14 -8.09
C LEU A 73 1.06 -18.44 -6.64
N ILE A 74 1.03 -17.42 -5.76
CA ILE A 74 1.27 -17.58 -4.32
C ILE A 74 0.27 -18.55 -3.70
N LYS A 75 -1.01 -18.51 -4.10
CA LYS A 75 -2.03 -19.44 -3.59
C LYS A 75 -1.80 -20.89 -4.02
N LYS A 76 -1.30 -21.11 -5.24
CA LYS A 76 -1.14 -22.44 -5.84
C LYS A 76 0.13 -23.16 -5.38
N ASP A 77 1.22 -22.43 -5.19
CA ASP A 77 2.51 -23.01 -4.77
C ASP A 77 2.66 -22.97 -3.23
N PRO A 78 2.71 -24.13 -2.54
CA PRO A 78 2.86 -24.19 -1.09
C PRO A 78 4.13 -23.51 -0.55
N LYS A 79 5.23 -23.52 -1.32
CA LYS A 79 6.48 -22.86 -0.93
C LYS A 79 6.31 -21.34 -0.98
N LEU A 80 5.74 -20.82 -2.07
CA LEU A 80 5.45 -19.38 -2.20
C LEU A 80 4.47 -18.92 -1.12
N ARG A 81 3.45 -19.72 -0.83
CA ARG A 81 2.47 -19.43 0.23
C ARG A 81 3.13 -19.29 1.60
N ARG A 82 4.00 -20.22 1.99
CA ARG A 82 4.73 -20.16 3.27
C ARG A 82 5.59 -18.90 3.38
N MET A 83 6.33 -18.58 2.32
CA MET A 83 7.15 -17.36 2.29
C MET A 83 6.30 -16.09 2.38
N TYR A 84 5.15 -16.06 1.70
CA TYR A 84 4.21 -14.95 1.79
C TYR A 84 3.62 -14.79 3.20
N GLU A 85 3.21 -15.89 3.83
CA GLU A 85 2.69 -15.87 5.21
C GLU A 85 3.74 -15.37 6.22
N GLN A 86 5.01 -15.79 6.07
CA GLN A 86 6.12 -15.30 6.88
C GLN A 86 6.35 -13.79 6.66
N LEU A 87 6.35 -13.33 5.42
CA LEU A 87 6.51 -11.92 5.09
C LEU A 87 5.39 -11.06 5.72
N ILE A 88 4.14 -11.53 5.63
CA ILE A 88 3.00 -10.83 6.25
C ILE A 88 3.12 -10.80 7.76
N GLN A 89 3.57 -11.89 8.37
CA GLN A 89 3.76 -11.94 9.82
C GLN A 89 4.82 -10.92 10.27
N GLN A 90 5.98 -10.89 9.61
CA GLN A 90 7.04 -9.91 9.91
C GLN A 90 6.59 -8.47 9.68
N ALA A 91 5.82 -8.21 8.62
CA ALA A 91 5.27 -6.88 8.36
C ALA A 91 4.29 -6.43 9.45
N ARG A 92 3.46 -7.35 9.97
CA ARG A 92 2.56 -7.07 11.10
C ARG A 92 3.34 -6.78 12.38
N GLU A 93 4.38 -7.57 12.67
CA GLU A 93 5.25 -7.34 13.83
C GLU A 93 5.91 -5.98 13.76
N LEU A 94 6.46 -5.61 12.60
CA LEU A 94 7.04 -4.29 12.39
C LEU A 94 6.00 -3.18 12.58
N ALA A 95 4.79 -3.34 12.04
CA ALA A 95 3.73 -2.36 12.19
C ALA A 95 3.32 -2.18 13.66
N MET A 96 3.19 -3.27 14.42
CA MET A 96 2.90 -3.20 15.86
C MET A 96 4.03 -2.52 16.65
N GLU A 97 5.28 -2.84 16.33
CA GLU A 97 6.44 -2.22 16.96
C GLU A 97 6.51 -0.71 16.67
N LEU A 98 6.23 -0.30 15.43
CA LEU A 98 6.12 1.11 15.05
C LEU A 98 4.98 1.81 15.80
N GLU A 99 3.81 1.19 15.88
CA GLU A 99 2.65 1.73 16.58
C GLU A 99 2.88 1.83 18.10
N SER A 100 3.80 1.02 18.65
CA SER A 100 4.20 1.13 20.05
C SER A 100 5.08 2.36 20.33
N LYS A 101 5.72 2.94 19.30
CA LYS A 101 6.60 4.10 19.47
C LYS A 101 5.79 5.33 19.85
N LYS A 102 6.34 6.14 20.75
CA LYS A 102 5.63 7.31 21.31
C LYS A 102 5.32 8.33 20.21
N GLU A 103 6.24 8.51 19.28
CA GLU A 103 6.12 9.40 18.14
C GLU A 103 4.92 9.02 17.27
N MET A 104 4.75 7.72 16.98
CA MET A 104 3.62 7.23 16.19
C MET A 104 2.31 7.37 16.95
N ARG A 105 2.27 6.94 18.22
CA ARG A 105 1.06 7.05 19.07
C ARG A 105 0.52 8.46 19.14
N ASN A 106 1.39 9.45 19.34
CA ASN A 106 0.98 10.85 19.41
C ASN A 106 0.29 11.33 18.11
N VAL A 107 0.81 10.89 16.96
CA VAL A 107 0.24 11.23 15.65
C VAL A 107 -1.08 10.49 15.44
N THR A 108 -1.16 9.21 15.77
CA THR A 108 -2.39 8.40 15.66
C THR A 108 -3.50 8.95 16.57
N GLU A 109 -3.18 9.34 17.80
CA GLU A 109 -4.14 9.98 18.72
C GLU A 109 -4.64 11.32 18.16
N SER A 110 -3.74 12.14 17.64
CA SER A 110 -4.10 13.42 17.00
C SER A 110 -5.02 13.24 15.79
N LEU A 111 -4.78 12.19 14.99
CA LEU A 111 -5.65 11.83 13.87
C LEU A 111 -7.04 11.39 14.36
N GLY A 112 -7.10 10.54 15.39
CA GLY A 112 -8.37 10.10 15.99
C GLY A 112 -9.21 11.25 16.56
N ASP A 113 -8.57 12.28 17.10
CA ASP A 113 -9.24 13.51 17.53
C ASP A 113 -9.83 14.30 16.35
N ILE A 114 -9.11 14.38 15.23
CA ILE A 114 -9.60 15.02 14.00
C ILE A 114 -10.79 14.24 13.44
N ASP A 115 -10.70 12.92 13.33
CA ASP A 115 -11.80 12.08 12.85
C ASP A 115 -13.05 12.19 13.73
N SER A 116 -12.85 12.25 15.05
CA SER A 116 -13.92 12.48 16.01
C SER A 116 -14.61 13.84 15.81
N LYS A 117 -13.84 14.89 15.46
CA LYS A 117 -14.37 16.22 15.13
C LYS A 117 -15.12 16.20 13.79
N LEU A 118 -14.56 15.57 12.75
CA LEU A 118 -15.21 15.43 11.44
C LEU A 118 -16.55 14.69 11.54
N ASN A 119 -16.58 13.57 12.30
CA ASN A 119 -17.81 12.81 12.53
C ASN A 119 -18.90 13.62 13.24
N ARG A 120 -18.53 14.53 14.14
CA ARG A 120 -19.49 15.44 14.78
C ARG A 120 -20.05 16.48 13.80
N LEU A 121 -19.26 16.92 12.83
CA LEU A 121 -19.68 17.86 11.79
C LEU A 121 -20.55 17.21 10.71
N GLN A 122 -20.33 15.93 10.41
CA GLN A 122 -21.10 15.16 9.43
C GLN A 122 -22.50 14.74 9.94
N LYS A 123 -22.73 14.70 11.25
CA LYS A 123 -24.07 14.45 11.82
C LYS A 123 -24.96 15.70 11.67
N LYS A 124 -25.39 15.98 10.44
CA LYS A 124 -26.51 16.87 10.10
C LYS A 124 -27.58 16.10 9.35
#